data_AF-A0A4C1SIW0-F1
#
_entry.id   AF-A0A4C1SIW0-F1
#
_cell.length_a   1.000
_cell.length_b   1.000
_cell.length_c   1.000
_cell.angle_alpha   90.00
_cell.angle_beta   90.00
_cell.angle_gamma   90.00
#
_symmetry.space_group_name_H-M   'P 1'
#
loop_
_entity.id
_entity.type
_entity.pdbx_description
1 polymer ?
#
loop_
_entity_poly.entity_id
_entity_poly.type
_entity_poly.pdbx_seq_one_letter_code
_entity_poly.pdbx_strand_id
1 'polypeptide(L)'
;MLVLMFGGIWLTVGEGRSLADVPPFEKPGTACHWPPPTFLRAYSAKSDVPTFETLAVTVPKPHVFHVELNRPKKLNTFNIAMWKELHQCFSSLSENPECRVVVLSGQGKHFTAGIDLSSLVEMHQKINEIEDVARKCRFTSGFIKMCQDGISALEECRKPVLSVIHNACIGAGVDLITAADVRYCTEDSFFQVTEVDVGLAADVGTLQRLPKEADPLRGGADRPHARLLMHSGLYKPKHVRAQFVSSSATADGRRTPKEEGKQRPPNRAKPVINNMSVARELCFTARKFDAKEASQLGLVSKVFPDKDSALKNALEVAENIAAKVL
;
A
#
# COMPACT_ATOMS: atom_id res chain seq x y z
N MET A 1 -30.56 -29.24 -49.65
CA MET A 1 -30.54 -27.82 -50.03
C MET A 1 -31.69 -27.18 -49.25
N LEU A 2 -31.52 -26.63 -48.05
CA LEU A 2 -30.54 -25.71 -47.49
C LEU A 2 -30.08 -26.22 -46.11
N VAL A 3 -28.80 -26.11 -45.78
CA VAL A 3 -28.20 -26.53 -44.51
C VAL A 3 -27.66 -25.29 -43.81
N LEU A 4 -28.09 -25.00 -42.59
CA LEU A 4 -27.47 -24.02 -41.69
C LEU A 4 -27.45 -24.57 -40.26
N MET A 5 -26.24 -24.65 -39.70
CA MET A 5 -25.93 -25.05 -38.33
C MET A 5 -25.91 -23.85 -37.39
N PHE A 6 -26.43 -23.99 -36.16
CA PHE A 6 -25.89 -23.43 -34.91
C PHE A 6 -26.54 -24.14 -33.71
N GLY A 7 -25.75 -24.61 -32.73
CA GLY A 7 -26.25 -24.80 -31.35
C GLY A 7 -26.43 -26.21 -30.77
N GLY A 8 -25.88 -27.27 -31.35
CA GLY A 8 -25.44 -28.47 -30.60
C GLY A 8 -26.41 -29.19 -29.63
N ILE A 9 -27.73 -29.15 -29.84
CA ILE A 9 -28.70 -29.89 -29.01
C ILE A 9 -29.62 -30.70 -29.94
N TRP A 10 -29.63 -32.01 -29.75
CA TRP A 10 -30.58 -32.93 -30.37
C TRP A 10 -31.86 -32.94 -29.52
N LEU A 11 -33.00 -32.60 -30.11
CA LEU A 11 -34.32 -32.82 -29.51
C LEU A 11 -35.22 -33.46 -30.57
N THR A 12 -35.50 -34.75 -30.37
CA THR A 12 -36.57 -35.47 -31.06
C THR A 12 -37.91 -34.97 -30.55
N VAL A 13 -38.72 -34.34 -31.40
CA VAL A 13 -40.12 -34.03 -31.10
C VAL A 13 -40.99 -35.09 -31.76
N GLY A 14 -41.56 -35.95 -30.92
CA GLY A 14 -42.62 -36.88 -31.29
C GLY A 14 -43.92 -36.15 -31.63
N GLU A 15 -44.71 -36.80 -32.46
CA GLU A 15 -45.92 -36.31 -33.11
C GLU A 15 -47.01 -35.78 -32.18
N GLY A 16 -47.71 -34.75 -32.67
CA GLY A 16 -49.15 -34.61 -32.47
C GLY A 16 -49.61 -33.74 -31.30
N ARG A 17 -50.03 -32.50 -31.60
CA ARG A 17 -51.29 -31.88 -31.13
C ARG A 17 -51.53 -30.54 -31.85
N SER A 18 -52.80 -30.28 -32.17
CA SER A 18 -53.27 -29.18 -33.01
C SER A 18 -53.54 -27.88 -32.22
N LEU A 19 -53.70 -26.80 -32.98
CA LEU A 19 -53.54 -25.39 -32.61
C LEU A 19 -54.78 -24.72 -31.98
N ALA A 20 -55.62 -25.44 -31.22
CA ALA A 20 -56.93 -24.92 -30.77
C ALA A 20 -57.17 -24.81 -29.24
N ASP A 21 -56.27 -25.29 -28.37
CA ASP A 21 -56.54 -25.36 -26.92
C ASP A 21 -55.53 -24.61 -26.04
N VAL A 22 -55.19 -23.36 -26.37
CA VAL A 22 -54.34 -22.51 -25.50
C VAL A 22 -55.13 -21.26 -25.05
N PRO A 23 -55.38 -21.05 -23.74
CA PRO A 23 -56.08 -19.87 -23.25
C PRO A 23 -55.24 -18.59 -23.42
N PRO A 24 -55.88 -17.41 -23.55
CA PRO A 24 -55.17 -16.16 -23.82
C PRO A 24 -54.32 -15.74 -22.62
N PHE A 25 -53.02 -15.53 -22.88
CA PHE A 25 -52.06 -15.04 -21.89
C PHE A 25 -52.24 -13.53 -21.67
N GLU A 26 -52.72 -13.15 -20.48
CA GLU A 26 -52.72 -11.78 -19.99
C GLU A 26 -51.29 -11.24 -19.89
N LYS A 27 -51.05 -10.00 -20.35
CA LYS A 27 -49.75 -9.33 -20.21
C LYS A 27 -49.64 -8.66 -18.84
N PRO A 28 -48.60 -8.94 -18.04
CA PRO A 28 -48.10 -7.97 -17.07
C PRO A 28 -46.89 -7.25 -17.65
N GLY A 29 -46.94 -5.92 -17.60
CA GLY A 29 -45.88 -5.03 -18.04
C GLY A 29 -44.65 -5.05 -17.15
N THR A 30 -43.64 -4.31 -17.63
CA THR A 30 -42.44 -3.83 -16.91
C THR A 30 -41.36 -4.86 -16.55
N ALA A 31 -40.40 -4.97 -17.48
CA ALA A 31 -38.95 -5.04 -17.26
C ALA A 31 -38.44 -5.67 -15.94
N CYS A 32 -38.05 -6.94 -16.01
CA CYS A 32 -37.19 -7.58 -15.02
C CYS A 32 -35.77 -7.02 -15.15
N HIS A 33 -35.39 -6.07 -14.30
CA HIS A 33 -33.99 -5.69 -14.09
C HIS A 33 -33.37 -6.65 -13.07
N TRP A 34 -32.40 -7.44 -13.51
CA TRP A 34 -31.42 -8.07 -12.61
C TRP A 34 -30.72 -6.97 -11.81
N PRO A 35 -30.60 -7.06 -10.47
CA PRO A 35 -29.71 -6.14 -9.76
C PRO A 35 -28.27 -6.48 -10.17
N PRO A 36 -27.42 -5.49 -10.50
CA PRO A 36 -25.99 -5.73 -10.66
C PRO A 36 -25.40 -6.20 -9.31
N PRO A 37 -24.22 -6.86 -9.31
CA PRO A 37 -23.55 -7.29 -8.08
C PRO A 37 -23.40 -6.09 -7.14
N THR A 38 -23.66 -6.34 -5.85
CA THR A 38 -23.66 -5.37 -4.76
C THR A 38 -22.31 -4.66 -4.66
N PHE A 39 -22.16 -3.57 -5.41
CA PHE A 39 -21.20 -2.53 -5.11
C PHE A 39 -21.57 -1.99 -3.72
N LEU A 40 -20.62 -2.07 -2.79
CA LEU A 40 -20.66 -1.39 -1.51
C LEU A 40 -21.10 0.06 -1.77
N ARG A 41 -22.29 0.42 -1.29
CA ARG A 41 -22.79 1.79 -1.35
C ARG A 41 -21.86 2.64 -0.49
N ALA A 42 -20.92 3.33 -1.14
CA ALA A 42 -20.07 4.32 -0.51
C ALA A 42 -20.96 5.25 0.32
N TYR A 43 -20.54 5.50 1.56
CA TYR A 43 -21.24 6.42 2.44
C TYR A 43 -21.12 7.81 1.81
N SER A 44 -22.11 8.21 1.01
CA SER A 44 -22.20 9.53 0.40
C SER A 44 -22.65 10.54 1.45
N ALA A 45 -21.85 10.72 2.50
CA ALA A 45 -21.74 12.03 3.12
C ALA A 45 -20.81 12.84 2.20
N LYS A 46 -21.25 14.01 1.74
CA LYS A 46 -20.39 14.96 1.01
C LYS A 46 -19.21 15.34 1.91
N SER A 47 -18.17 14.52 1.94
CA SER A 47 -16.84 14.95 2.27
C SER A 47 -16.34 15.65 1.02
N ASP A 48 -15.84 16.88 1.15
CA ASP A 48 -15.10 17.53 0.07
C ASP A 48 -13.81 16.72 -0.12
N VAL A 49 -13.90 15.67 -0.93
CA VAL A 49 -12.75 14.85 -1.27
C VAL A 49 -12.04 15.54 -2.44
N PRO A 50 -10.74 15.83 -2.33
CA PRO A 50 -10.02 16.51 -3.40
C PRO A 50 -10.02 15.69 -4.69
N THR A 51 -10.22 16.37 -5.81
CA THR A 51 -10.21 15.77 -7.15
C THR A 51 -8.81 15.87 -7.74
N PHE A 52 -8.35 14.78 -8.33
CA PHE A 52 -7.02 14.64 -8.93
C PHE A 52 -7.12 14.02 -10.32
N GLU A 53 -6.11 14.25 -11.16
CA GLU A 53 -5.99 13.63 -12.47
C GLU A 53 -5.52 12.16 -12.35
N THR A 54 -4.55 11.92 -11.47
CA THR A 54 -3.80 10.66 -11.39
C THR A 54 -4.10 9.84 -10.15
N LEU A 55 -4.89 10.39 -9.22
CA LEU A 55 -5.39 9.72 -8.03
C LEU A 55 -6.92 9.69 -8.03
N ALA A 56 -7.51 8.63 -7.51
CA ALA A 56 -8.93 8.58 -7.15
C ALA A 56 -9.04 8.46 -5.64
N VAL A 57 -9.90 9.26 -5.02
CA VAL A 57 -10.08 9.24 -3.57
C VAL A 57 -11.56 9.01 -3.25
N THR A 58 -11.83 8.03 -2.40
CA THR A 58 -13.19 7.67 -1.95
C THR A 58 -13.24 7.46 -0.45
N VAL A 59 -14.45 7.44 0.12
CA VAL A 59 -14.69 7.19 1.55
C VAL A 59 -15.61 5.98 1.69
N PRO A 60 -15.07 4.74 1.64
CA PRO A 60 -15.88 3.53 1.69
C PRO A 60 -16.54 3.29 3.05
N LYS A 61 -15.96 3.83 4.14
CA LYS A 61 -16.44 3.70 5.52
C LYS A 61 -16.21 5.03 6.25
N PRO A 62 -16.96 5.34 7.33
CA PRO A 62 -16.69 6.51 8.16
C PRO A 62 -15.22 6.58 8.58
N HIS A 63 -14.59 7.73 8.35
CA HIS A 63 -13.20 8.03 8.65
C HIS A 63 -12.09 7.23 7.95
N VAL A 64 -12.47 6.35 7.01
CA VAL A 64 -11.53 5.58 6.20
C VAL A 64 -11.50 6.17 4.80
N PHE A 65 -10.37 6.73 4.41
CA PHE A 65 -10.14 7.24 3.07
C PHE A 65 -9.42 6.20 2.24
N HIS A 66 -9.90 5.96 1.02
CA HIS A 66 -9.28 5.05 0.07
C HIS A 66 -8.71 5.86 -1.09
N VAL A 67 -7.39 5.89 -1.20
CA VAL A 67 -6.64 6.54 -2.27
C VAL A 67 -6.20 5.46 -3.25
N GLU A 68 -6.48 5.65 -4.53
CA GLU A 68 -6.06 4.76 -5.61
C GLU A 68 -5.18 5.49 -6.62
N LEU A 69 -4.06 4.87 -6.99
CA LEU A 69 -3.33 5.26 -8.20
C LEU A 69 -4.24 5.04 -9.42
N ASN A 70 -4.52 6.09 -10.17
CA ASN A 70 -5.57 6.15 -11.17
C ASN A 70 -5.03 6.53 -12.57
N ARG A 71 -4.01 5.80 -13.04
CA ARG A 71 -3.59 5.82 -14.45
C ARG A 71 -3.54 4.38 -15.02
N PRO A 72 -4.61 3.58 -14.92
CA PRO A 72 -4.58 2.15 -15.20
C PRO A 72 -4.15 1.82 -16.65
N LYS A 73 -4.53 2.67 -17.61
CA LYS A 73 -4.14 2.54 -19.03
C LYS A 73 -2.64 2.75 -19.27
N LYS A 74 -1.95 3.40 -18.32
CA LYS A 74 -0.51 3.64 -18.30
C LYS A 74 0.17 2.87 -17.16
N LEU A 75 -0.47 1.79 -16.68
CA LEU A 75 0.04 0.93 -15.61
C LEU A 75 0.44 1.71 -14.34
N ASN A 76 -0.29 2.80 -14.05
CA ASN A 76 -0.07 3.68 -12.90
C ASN A 76 1.36 4.25 -12.80
N THR A 77 2.02 4.52 -13.94
CA THR A 77 3.35 5.15 -13.92
C THR A 77 3.32 6.56 -13.31
N PHE A 78 4.46 7.01 -12.79
CA PHE A 78 4.60 8.27 -12.09
C PHE A 78 5.08 9.36 -13.06
N ASN A 79 4.13 10.15 -13.55
CA ASN A 79 4.40 11.42 -14.22
C ASN A 79 4.52 12.55 -13.17
N ILE A 80 4.83 13.77 -13.64
CA ILE A 80 4.94 14.95 -12.78
C ILE A 80 3.67 15.22 -11.96
N ALA A 81 2.49 14.99 -12.53
CA ALA A 81 1.22 15.16 -11.84
C ALA A 81 1.11 14.20 -10.65
N MET A 82 1.39 12.90 -10.85
CA MET A 82 1.37 11.89 -9.78
C MET A 82 2.24 12.28 -8.58
N TRP A 83 3.47 12.72 -8.80
CA TRP A 83 4.36 13.13 -7.70
C TRP A 83 3.77 14.28 -6.87
N LYS A 84 3.22 15.29 -7.54
CA LYS A 84 2.62 16.46 -6.88
C LYS A 84 1.31 16.12 -6.20
N GLU A 85 0.47 15.32 -6.86
CA GLU A 85 -0.85 14.94 -6.35
C GLU A 85 -0.72 14.00 -5.15
N LEU A 86 0.29 13.13 -5.09
CA LEU A 86 0.59 12.35 -3.88
C LEU A 86 0.88 13.28 -2.70
N HIS A 87 1.76 14.27 -2.87
CA HIS A 87 2.06 15.24 -1.82
C HIS A 87 0.80 16.00 -1.39
N GLN A 88 0.06 16.56 -2.34
CA GLN A 88 -1.15 17.33 -2.07
C GLN A 88 -2.22 16.49 -1.38
N CYS A 89 -2.46 15.26 -1.86
CA CYS A 89 -3.46 14.34 -1.32
C CYS A 89 -3.14 13.97 0.12
N PHE A 90 -1.94 13.45 0.39
CA PHE A 90 -1.59 12.98 1.74
C PHE A 90 -1.42 14.13 2.74
N SER A 91 -0.91 15.30 2.32
CA SER A 91 -0.90 16.50 3.18
C SER A 91 -2.32 16.95 3.55
N SER A 92 -3.24 16.98 2.57
CA SER A 92 -4.64 17.35 2.80
C SER A 92 -5.34 16.34 3.72
N LEU A 93 -5.13 15.04 3.49
CA LEU A 93 -5.66 13.99 4.35
C LEU A 93 -5.05 14.03 5.75
N SER A 94 -3.77 14.39 5.88
CA SER A 94 -3.07 14.60 7.16
C SER A 94 -3.69 15.71 7.98
N GLU A 95 -4.28 16.74 7.36
CA GLU A 95 -4.97 17.83 8.07
C GLU A 95 -6.46 17.58 8.27
N ASN A 96 -7.08 16.76 7.43
CA ASN A 96 -8.51 16.48 7.47
C ASN A 96 -8.93 15.81 8.81
N PRO A 97 -9.78 16.44 9.64
CA PRO A 97 -10.23 15.86 10.92
C PRO A 97 -11.14 14.63 10.75
N GLU A 98 -11.79 14.50 9.60
CA GLU A 98 -12.61 13.33 9.29
C GLU A 98 -11.76 12.13 8.88
N CYS A 99 -10.51 12.33 8.46
CA CYS A 99 -9.61 11.23 8.10
C CYS A 99 -8.91 10.67 9.34
N ARG A 100 -9.09 9.38 9.61
CA ARG A 100 -8.37 8.64 10.67
C ARG A 100 -7.39 7.61 10.12
N VAL A 101 -7.66 7.05 8.94
CA VAL A 101 -6.84 6.02 8.29
C VAL A 101 -6.95 6.16 6.78
N VAL A 102 -5.84 5.90 6.09
CA VAL A 102 -5.79 5.85 4.63
C VAL A 102 -5.50 4.43 4.17
N VAL A 103 -6.28 3.92 3.22
CA VAL A 103 -5.96 2.72 2.44
C VAL A 103 -5.44 3.18 1.08
N LEU A 104 -4.30 2.68 0.64
CA LEU A 104 -3.67 2.99 -0.65
C LEU A 104 -3.67 1.74 -1.55
N SER A 105 -4.20 1.83 -2.76
CA SER A 105 -4.06 0.76 -3.77
C SER A 105 -3.83 1.33 -5.18
N GLY A 106 -3.76 0.48 -6.20
CA GLY A 106 -3.73 0.92 -7.61
C GLY A 106 -4.95 0.43 -8.40
N GLN A 107 -5.42 1.20 -9.36
CA GLN A 107 -6.45 0.74 -10.31
C GLN A 107 -5.83 -0.07 -11.46
N GLY A 108 -6.65 -0.92 -12.08
CA GLY A 108 -6.24 -1.72 -13.23
C GLY A 108 -5.33 -2.90 -12.89
N LYS A 109 -4.51 -3.32 -13.86
CA LYS A 109 -3.79 -4.61 -13.82
C LYS A 109 -2.66 -4.68 -12.78
N HIS A 110 -1.96 -3.57 -12.57
CA HIS A 110 -0.78 -3.52 -11.70
C HIS A 110 -0.97 -2.46 -10.62
N PHE A 111 -0.31 -2.62 -9.49
CA PHE A 111 -0.18 -1.55 -8.52
C PHE A 111 0.52 -0.34 -9.17
N THR A 112 1.77 -0.51 -9.65
CA THR A 112 2.44 0.47 -10.51
C THR A 112 3.65 -0.11 -11.24
N ALA A 113 3.89 0.38 -12.46
CA ALA A 113 5.11 0.13 -13.22
C ALA A 113 6.26 1.11 -12.92
N GLY A 114 6.10 2.02 -11.95
CA GLY A 114 7.16 2.93 -11.50
C GLY A 114 7.19 4.25 -12.27
N ILE A 115 8.37 4.79 -12.52
CA ILE A 115 8.52 6.10 -13.16
C ILE A 115 8.07 6.08 -14.63
N ASP A 116 7.42 7.15 -15.08
CA ASP A 116 7.03 7.30 -16.49
C ASP A 116 8.27 7.59 -17.36
N LEU A 117 8.57 6.72 -18.32
CA LEU A 117 9.73 6.86 -19.19
C LEU A 117 9.70 8.17 -20.00
N SER A 118 8.52 8.66 -20.38
CA SER A 118 8.43 9.96 -21.07
C SER A 118 8.84 11.11 -20.14
N SER A 119 8.48 11.05 -18.85
CA SER A 119 8.89 12.04 -17.87
C SER A 119 10.41 12.03 -17.63
N LEU A 120 11.05 10.86 -17.67
CA LEU A 120 12.51 10.76 -17.64
C LEU A 120 13.17 11.41 -18.86
N VAL A 121 12.66 11.14 -20.07
CA VAL A 121 13.19 11.73 -21.31
C VAL A 121 13.04 13.26 -21.32
N GLU A 122 11.87 13.78 -20.95
CA GLU A 122 11.62 15.22 -20.85
C GLU A 122 12.54 15.89 -19.81
N MET A 123 12.78 15.23 -18.67
CA MET A 123 13.71 15.73 -17.67
C MET A 123 15.14 15.78 -18.21
N HIS A 124 15.58 14.72 -18.90
CA HIS A 124 16.91 14.66 -19.49
C HIS A 124 17.13 15.77 -20.54
N GLN A 125 16.13 16.04 -21.38
CA GLN A 125 16.16 17.13 -22.35
C GLN A 125 16.34 18.49 -21.66
N LYS A 126 15.52 18.79 -20.64
CA LYS A 126 15.64 20.04 -19.86
C LYS A 126 16.99 20.19 -19.17
N ILE A 127 17.55 19.10 -18.66
CA ILE A 127 18.90 19.12 -18.04
C ILE A 127 19.97 19.43 -19.08
N ASN A 128 19.83 18.93 -20.31
CA ASN A 128 20.81 19.15 -21.39
C ASN A 128 20.78 20.57 -21.96
N GLU A 129 19.65 21.28 -21.87
CA GLU A 129 19.53 22.69 -22.27
C GLU A 129 20.31 23.65 -21.37
N ILE A 130 20.57 23.26 -20.12
CA ILE A 130 21.37 24.04 -19.18
C ILE A 130 22.84 23.73 -19.48
N GLU A 131 23.72 24.69 -19.72
CA GLU A 131 25.14 24.38 -19.96
C GLU A 131 25.91 24.18 -18.65
N ASP A 132 25.73 25.11 -17.71
CA ASP A 132 26.46 25.14 -16.44
C ASP A 132 26.09 23.98 -15.50
N VAL A 133 27.12 23.26 -15.04
CA VAL A 133 26.96 22.07 -14.19
C VAL A 133 26.29 22.41 -12.86
N ALA A 134 26.65 23.55 -12.24
CA ALA A 134 26.06 23.93 -10.95
C ALA A 134 24.55 24.21 -11.08
N ARG A 135 24.13 24.89 -12.15
CA ARG A 135 22.71 25.11 -12.48
C ARG A 135 21.97 23.81 -12.78
N LYS A 136 22.59 22.85 -13.51
CA LYS A 136 22.03 21.50 -13.70
C LYS A 136 21.77 20.83 -12.35
N CYS A 137 22.78 20.77 -11.49
CA CYS A 137 22.65 20.15 -10.16
C CYS A 137 21.54 20.79 -9.33
N ARG A 138 21.41 22.12 -9.34
CA ARG A 138 20.34 22.82 -8.63
C ARG A 138 18.95 22.46 -9.16
N PHE A 139 18.78 22.40 -10.48
CA PHE A 139 17.53 21.99 -11.12
C PHE A 139 17.17 20.53 -10.76
N THR A 140 18.11 19.61 -10.98
CA THR A 140 17.94 18.18 -10.68
C THR A 140 17.65 17.95 -9.19
N SER A 141 18.36 18.63 -8.29
CA SER A 141 18.12 18.52 -6.85
C SER A 141 16.72 19.00 -6.45
N GLY A 142 16.22 20.09 -7.07
CA GLY A 142 14.85 20.56 -6.84
C GLY A 142 13.80 19.55 -7.33
N PHE A 143 14.07 18.90 -8.47
CA PHE A 143 13.22 17.83 -9.00
C PHE A 143 13.18 16.61 -8.07
N ILE A 144 14.35 16.10 -7.68
CA ILE A 144 14.47 14.95 -6.76
C ILE A 144 13.74 15.26 -5.45
N LYS A 145 13.90 16.47 -4.90
CA LYS A 145 13.21 16.89 -3.68
C LYS A 145 11.69 16.88 -3.85
N MET A 146 11.17 17.37 -4.97
CA MET A 146 9.73 17.32 -5.25
C MET A 146 9.19 15.88 -5.34
N CYS A 147 9.94 14.96 -5.94
CA CYS A 147 9.56 13.53 -5.94
C CYS A 147 9.64 12.92 -4.53
N GLN A 148 10.70 13.22 -3.77
CA GLN A 148 10.85 12.80 -2.37
C GLN A 148 9.71 13.32 -1.49
N ASP A 149 9.25 14.56 -1.71
CA ASP A 149 8.12 15.17 -0.98
C ASP A 149 6.80 14.46 -1.30
N GLY A 150 6.63 13.98 -2.54
CA GLY A 150 5.50 13.14 -2.95
C GLY A 150 5.45 11.81 -2.20
N ILE A 151 6.58 11.10 -2.12
CA ILE A 151 6.67 9.82 -1.40
C ILE A 151 6.60 10.02 0.12
N SER A 152 7.35 10.98 0.64
CA SER A 152 7.49 11.19 2.09
C SER A 152 6.20 11.72 2.72
N ALA A 153 5.29 12.31 1.94
CA ALA A 153 3.97 12.70 2.43
C ALA A 153 3.17 11.53 3.04
N LEU A 154 3.42 10.29 2.63
CA LEU A 154 2.82 9.11 3.27
C LEU A 154 3.33 8.93 4.71
N GLU A 155 4.64 9.05 4.91
CA GLU A 155 5.30 8.92 6.22
C GLU A 155 5.00 10.12 7.14
N GLU A 156 4.91 11.32 6.57
CA GLU A 156 4.57 12.55 7.28
C GLU A 156 3.07 12.68 7.60
N CYS A 157 2.23 11.86 6.97
CA CYS A 157 0.81 11.80 7.26
C CYS A 157 0.60 11.35 8.72
N ARG A 158 -0.15 12.15 9.49
CA ARG A 158 -0.43 11.84 10.91
C ARG A 158 -1.40 10.66 11.09
N LYS A 159 -1.88 10.07 10.01
CA LYS A 159 -2.90 9.00 9.97
C LYS A 159 -2.25 7.74 9.41
N PRO A 160 -2.48 6.56 10.00
CA PRO A 160 -1.92 5.33 9.48
C PRO A 160 -2.26 5.10 8.00
N VAL A 161 -1.27 4.69 7.21
CA VAL A 161 -1.41 4.37 5.79
C VAL A 161 -1.23 2.87 5.57
N LEU A 162 -2.28 2.21 5.05
CA LEU A 162 -2.28 0.78 4.72
C LEU A 162 -2.22 0.60 3.20
N SER A 163 -1.11 0.10 2.66
CA SER A 163 -0.98 -0.21 1.23
C SER A 163 -1.46 -1.62 0.89
N VAL A 164 -2.24 -1.73 -0.18
CA VAL A 164 -2.66 -2.98 -0.80
C VAL A 164 -2.05 -3.06 -2.20
N ILE A 165 -1.04 -3.91 -2.32
CA ILE A 165 -0.28 -4.12 -3.55
C ILE A 165 -0.87 -5.32 -4.28
N HIS A 166 -1.16 -5.17 -5.57
CA HIS A 166 -1.51 -6.30 -6.43
C HIS A 166 -0.62 -6.32 -7.67
N ASN A 167 -0.22 -7.52 -8.07
CA ASN A 167 0.63 -7.73 -9.24
C ASN A 167 1.92 -6.85 -9.16
N ALA A 168 2.39 -6.27 -10.26
CA ALA A 168 3.64 -5.51 -10.31
C ALA A 168 3.69 -4.25 -9.41
N CYS A 169 4.78 -4.13 -8.64
CA CYS A 169 5.20 -2.95 -7.89
C CYS A 169 6.68 -2.66 -8.18
N ILE A 170 6.96 -1.73 -9.09
CA ILE A 170 8.29 -1.55 -9.68
C ILE A 170 8.83 -0.14 -9.40
N GLY A 171 10.13 -0.02 -9.11
CA GLY A 171 10.87 1.23 -8.94
C GLY A 171 10.22 2.14 -7.91
N ALA A 172 9.78 3.33 -8.34
CA ALA A 172 8.97 4.28 -7.57
C ALA A 172 7.82 3.66 -6.76
N GLY A 173 7.26 2.52 -7.20
CA GLY A 173 6.28 1.77 -6.42
C GLY A 173 6.84 1.22 -5.10
N VAL A 174 8.08 0.73 -5.09
CA VAL A 174 8.80 0.28 -3.89
C VAL A 174 9.11 1.47 -2.98
N ASP A 175 9.52 2.62 -3.53
CA ASP A 175 9.71 3.85 -2.75
C ASP A 175 8.42 4.25 -2.03
N LEU A 176 7.29 4.19 -2.75
CA LEU A 176 5.97 4.53 -2.24
C LEU A 176 5.55 3.60 -1.09
N ILE A 177 5.56 2.28 -1.30
CA ILE A 177 5.04 1.35 -0.27
C ILE A 177 5.94 1.31 0.96
N THR A 178 7.26 1.52 0.80
CA THR A 178 8.18 1.55 1.95
C THR A 178 7.98 2.78 2.84
N ALA A 179 7.28 3.81 2.36
CA ALA A 179 6.82 4.95 3.16
C ALA A 179 5.47 4.72 3.88
N ALA A 180 4.73 3.65 3.54
CA ALA A 180 3.48 3.30 4.23
C ALA A 180 3.73 2.53 5.54
N ASP A 181 2.79 2.59 6.49
CA ASP A 181 2.93 1.91 7.78
C ASP A 181 2.71 0.41 7.71
N VAL A 182 1.72 -0.03 6.91
CA VAL A 182 1.35 -1.44 6.77
C VAL A 182 1.22 -1.76 5.29
N ARG A 183 1.73 -2.93 4.90
CA ARG A 183 1.70 -3.41 3.52
C ARG A 183 1.06 -4.79 3.47
N TYR A 184 0.10 -4.95 2.57
CA TYR A 184 -0.50 -6.21 2.18
C TYR A 184 -0.26 -6.43 0.69
N CYS A 185 -0.13 -7.67 0.25
CA CYS A 185 -0.05 -7.95 -1.18
C CYS A 185 -0.88 -9.16 -1.61
N THR A 186 -1.04 -9.30 -2.92
CA THR A 186 -1.63 -10.50 -3.53
C THR A 186 -0.57 -11.55 -3.83
N GLU A 187 -0.97 -12.81 -3.99
CA GLU A 187 -0.05 -13.92 -4.32
C GLU A 187 0.67 -13.72 -5.65
N ASP A 188 0.02 -13.05 -6.61
CA ASP A 188 0.59 -12.72 -7.93
C ASP A 188 1.45 -11.44 -7.92
N SER A 189 1.65 -10.81 -6.75
CA SER A 189 2.52 -9.65 -6.63
C SER A 189 4.00 -9.98 -6.78
N PHE A 190 4.71 -9.07 -7.43
CA PHE A 190 6.16 -9.03 -7.41
C PHE A 190 6.65 -7.60 -7.24
N PHE A 191 7.84 -7.49 -6.68
CA PHE A 191 8.48 -6.23 -6.34
C PHE A 191 9.84 -6.15 -7.03
N GLN A 192 10.26 -4.94 -7.41
CA GLN A 192 11.52 -4.75 -8.12
C GLN A 192 12.08 -3.34 -7.88
N VAL A 193 13.33 -3.27 -7.39
CA VAL A 193 14.11 -2.01 -7.28
C VAL A 193 14.88 -1.84 -8.58
N THR A 194 14.24 -1.25 -9.60
CA THR A 194 14.71 -1.28 -10.99
C THR A 194 15.66 -0.14 -11.36
N GLU A 195 15.97 0.77 -10.42
CA GLU A 195 16.64 2.04 -10.70
C GLU A 195 18.03 1.84 -11.33
N VAL A 196 18.75 0.79 -10.92
CA VAL A 196 20.06 0.48 -11.50
C VAL A 196 19.98 0.08 -12.98
N ASP A 197 18.86 -0.51 -13.43
CA ASP A 197 18.64 -0.87 -14.84
C ASP A 197 18.44 0.37 -15.72
N VAL A 198 18.02 1.51 -15.13
CA VAL A 198 17.93 2.81 -15.82
C VAL A 198 19.14 3.70 -15.58
N GLY A 199 20.19 3.17 -14.95
CA GLY A 199 21.45 3.89 -14.70
C GLY A 199 21.40 4.89 -13.55
N LEU A 200 20.48 4.70 -12.59
CA LEU A 200 20.30 5.57 -11.44
C LEU A 200 20.40 4.79 -10.13
N ALA A 201 20.82 5.45 -9.05
CA ALA A 201 20.56 4.96 -7.70
C ALA A 201 19.18 5.43 -7.28
N ALA A 202 18.39 4.58 -6.60
CA ALA A 202 17.09 4.99 -6.09
C ALA A 202 17.23 6.14 -5.08
N ASP A 203 16.67 7.29 -5.42
CA ASP A 203 16.90 8.56 -4.73
C ASP A 203 15.64 9.16 -4.10
N VAL A 204 14.49 8.48 -4.20
CA VAL A 204 13.19 8.98 -3.70
C VAL A 204 12.61 8.23 -2.48
N GLY A 205 13.28 7.17 -1.99
CA GLY A 205 12.92 6.57 -0.69
C GLY A 205 13.46 5.18 -0.40
N THR A 206 13.61 4.32 -1.43
CA THR A 206 13.91 2.90 -1.26
C THR A 206 15.20 2.69 -0.49
N LEU A 207 16.29 3.36 -0.85
CA LEU A 207 17.58 3.22 -0.17
C LEU A 207 17.55 3.70 1.29
N GLN A 208 16.61 4.58 1.64
CA GLN A 208 16.49 5.15 2.98
C GLN A 208 15.53 4.35 3.89
N ARG A 209 14.58 3.63 3.28
CA ARG A 209 13.48 2.95 3.99
C ARG A 209 13.53 1.44 3.90
N LEU A 210 13.75 0.86 2.71
CA LEU A 210 13.77 -0.60 2.52
C LEU A 210 14.73 -1.33 3.49
N PRO A 211 15.96 -0.85 3.74
CA PRO A 211 16.83 -1.31 4.83
C PRO A 211 16.23 -1.48 6.23
N LYS A 212 15.24 -0.65 6.57
CA LYS A 212 14.58 -0.64 7.87
C LYS A 212 13.41 -1.61 7.89
N GLU A 213 12.80 -1.86 6.74
CA GLU A 213 11.60 -2.68 6.58
C GLU A 213 11.91 -4.14 6.25
N ALA A 214 12.87 -4.40 5.36
CA ALA A 214 13.24 -5.72 4.88
C ALA A 214 14.40 -6.30 5.70
N ASP A 215 14.07 -6.90 6.85
CA ASP A 215 15.03 -7.63 7.68
C ASP A 215 14.44 -8.99 8.11
N PRO A 216 14.95 -10.12 7.57
CA PRO A 216 14.52 -11.47 7.96
C PRO A 216 14.73 -11.77 9.45
N LEU A 217 15.65 -11.05 10.12
CA LEU A 217 15.97 -11.25 11.53
C LEU A 217 15.07 -10.42 12.46
N ARG A 218 14.29 -9.48 11.92
CA ARG A 218 13.24 -8.77 12.64
C ARG A 218 12.03 -9.68 12.85
N GLY A 219 12.12 -10.55 13.86
CA GLY A 219 10.93 -11.20 14.43
C GLY A 219 9.86 -10.13 14.73
N GLY A 220 8.61 -10.38 14.32
CA GLY A 220 7.58 -9.36 14.10
C GLY A 220 7.15 -8.44 15.26
N ALA A 221 7.82 -8.47 16.41
CA ALA A 221 7.53 -7.71 17.63
C ALA A 221 8.33 -6.40 17.79
N ASP A 222 9.47 -6.21 17.12
CA ASP A 222 10.39 -5.07 17.34
C ASP A 222 10.48 -4.12 16.12
N ARG A 223 9.33 -3.91 15.46
CA ARG A 223 9.16 -3.00 14.32
C ARG A 223 9.00 -1.56 14.82
N PRO A 224 9.58 -0.53 14.17
CA PRO A 224 9.55 0.86 14.67
C PRO A 224 8.12 1.39 14.79
N HIS A 225 7.26 1.03 13.85
CA HIS A 225 5.84 1.36 13.82
C HIS A 225 5.01 0.61 14.88
N ALA A 226 5.50 -0.54 15.38
CA ALA A 226 4.86 -1.26 16.48
C ALA A 226 5.03 -0.53 17.82
N ARG A 227 6.00 0.38 17.97
CA ARG A 227 6.17 1.13 19.22
C ARG A 227 5.00 2.09 19.48
N LEU A 228 4.43 2.67 18.42
CA LEU A 228 3.22 3.50 18.49
C LEU A 228 1.98 2.65 18.82
N LEU A 229 1.91 1.42 18.27
CA LEU A 229 0.83 0.45 18.55
C LEU A 229 0.94 -0.17 19.96
N MET A 230 2.15 -0.28 20.53
CA MET A 230 2.37 -0.84 21.87
C MET A 230 2.03 0.17 22.97
N HIS A 231 2.33 1.47 22.78
CA HIS A 231 1.93 2.52 23.75
C HIS A 231 0.43 2.81 23.76
N SER A 232 -0.27 2.49 22.67
CA SER A 232 -1.73 2.63 22.53
C SER A 232 -2.51 1.34 22.88
N GLY A 233 -1.84 0.28 23.34
CA GLY A 233 -2.50 -0.98 23.73
C GLY A 233 -3.07 -1.81 22.57
N LEU A 234 -2.68 -1.51 21.33
CA LEU A 234 -3.18 -2.15 20.10
C LEU A 234 -2.55 -3.52 19.80
N TYR A 235 -1.51 -3.91 20.54
CA TYR A 235 -0.89 -5.23 20.46
C TYR A 235 -0.74 -5.82 21.85
N LYS A 236 -1.48 -6.88 22.17
CA LYS A 236 -1.25 -7.69 23.38
C LYS A 236 -0.33 -8.85 23.03
N PRO A 237 0.96 -8.83 23.44
CA PRO A 237 1.80 -10.00 23.29
C PRO A 237 1.18 -11.15 24.09
N LYS A 238 0.97 -12.29 23.44
CA LYS A 238 0.64 -13.52 24.17
C LYS A 238 1.87 -13.87 25.02
N HIS A 239 1.71 -13.70 26.34
CA HIS A 239 2.60 -14.17 27.41
C HIS A 239 3.90 -13.40 27.64
N VAL A 240 3.84 -12.21 28.26
CA VAL A 240 4.85 -11.82 29.28
C VAL A 240 4.13 -11.01 30.37
N ARG A 241 3.99 -11.60 31.56
CA ARG A 241 3.44 -10.93 32.75
C ARG A 241 4.60 -10.20 33.44
N ALA A 242 4.74 -8.89 33.22
CA ALA A 242 5.67 -8.08 34.00
C ALA A 242 4.93 -7.53 35.24
N GLN A 243 5.34 -7.98 36.42
CA GLN A 243 4.92 -7.40 37.70
C GLN A 243 5.55 -6.01 37.85
N PHE A 244 4.72 -5.00 38.07
CA PHE A 244 5.17 -3.68 38.51
C PHE A 244 5.63 -3.78 39.96
N VAL A 245 6.88 -3.39 40.23
CA VAL A 245 7.32 -3.02 41.58
C VAL A 245 7.59 -1.52 41.55
N SER A 246 6.78 -0.76 42.28
CA SER A 246 7.01 0.65 42.54
C SER A 246 8.14 0.78 43.57
N SER A 247 9.12 1.65 43.30
CA SER A 247 10.04 2.10 44.33
C SER A 247 10.08 3.62 44.32
N SER A 248 9.54 4.20 45.38
CA SER A 248 9.67 5.59 45.76
C SER A 248 11.15 5.93 46.02
N ALA A 249 11.63 7.00 45.40
CA ALA A 249 12.95 7.54 45.65
C ALA A 249 12.94 8.36 46.95
N THR A 250 13.86 8.05 47.87
CA THR A 250 14.27 8.98 48.94
C THR A 250 15.69 9.43 48.68
N ALA A 251 15.90 10.73 48.86
CA ALA A 251 17.15 11.43 48.65
C ALA A 251 18.08 11.24 49.86
N ASP A 252 19.25 10.64 49.66
CA ASP A 252 20.43 10.86 50.50
C ASP A 252 21.71 10.61 49.67
N GLY A 253 22.59 11.60 49.63
CA GLY A 253 23.79 11.67 48.82
C GLY A 253 24.99 11.01 49.48
N ARG A 254 25.05 9.69 49.51
CA ARG A 254 26.27 8.93 49.85
C ARG A 254 26.60 7.92 48.76
N ARG A 255 27.80 8.02 48.17
CA ARG A 255 28.34 7.01 47.26
C ARG A 255 28.73 5.77 48.06
N THR A 256 28.07 4.65 47.79
CA THR A 256 28.48 3.32 48.28
C THR A 256 29.49 2.67 47.33
N PRO A 257 30.32 1.71 47.81
CA PRO A 257 31.41 1.12 47.03
C PRO A 257 30.89 0.31 45.83
N LYS A 258 31.71 0.21 44.77
CA LYS A 258 31.41 -0.60 43.58
C LYS A 258 31.17 -2.06 43.99
N GLU A 259 29.92 -2.52 43.90
CA GLU A 259 29.60 -3.94 43.85
C GLU A 259 30.10 -4.53 42.52
N GLU A 260 31.31 -5.09 42.54
CA GLU A 260 31.72 -6.11 41.59
C GLU A 260 30.85 -7.36 41.84
N GLY A 261 29.91 -7.65 40.92
CA GLY A 261 29.02 -8.81 41.06
C GLY A 261 27.62 -8.69 40.47
N LYS A 262 27.25 -7.60 39.78
CA LYS A 262 25.95 -7.55 39.09
C LYS A 262 26.02 -8.34 37.77
N GLN A 263 25.60 -9.60 37.83
CA GLN A 263 25.15 -10.35 36.65
C GLN A 263 24.25 -9.43 35.82
N ARG A 264 24.60 -9.24 34.54
CA ARG A 264 23.76 -8.48 33.61
C ARG A 264 22.34 -9.06 33.66
N PRO A 265 21.29 -8.23 33.76
CA PRO A 265 19.93 -8.73 33.77
C PRO A 265 19.71 -9.59 32.51
N PRO A 266 19.08 -10.77 32.63
CA PRO A 266 19.01 -11.76 31.55
C PRO A 266 18.17 -11.31 30.33
N ASN A 267 17.58 -10.10 30.38
CA ASN A 267 16.67 -9.58 29.38
C ASN A 267 17.09 -8.23 28.79
N ARG A 268 18.40 -7.98 28.60
CA ARG A 268 18.78 -6.95 27.62
C ARG A 268 18.54 -7.55 26.24
N ALA A 269 17.40 -7.22 25.62
CA ALA A 269 17.13 -7.55 24.23
C ALA A 269 18.42 -7.27 23.42
N LYS A 270 18.95 -8.32 22.79
CA LYS A 270 20.14 -8.17 21.94
C LYS A 270 19.79 -7.11 20.89
N PRO A 271 20.65 -6.13 20.61
CA PRO A 271 20.38 -5.20 19.52
C PRO A 271 20.15 -6.04 18.27
N VAL A 272 18.96 -5.95 17.68
CA VAL A 272 18.68 -6.57 16.39
C VAL A 272 19.61 -5.86 15.40
N ILE A 273 20.65 -6.57 14.97
CA ILE A 273 21.55 -6.09 13.94
C ILE A 273 20.78 -6.27 12.63
N ASN A 274 20.21 -5.17 12.10
CA ASN A 274 19.53 -5.20 10.80
C ASN A 274 20.48 -5.81 9.75
N ASN A 275 20.10 -6.94 9.16
CA ASN A 275 20.87 -7.55 8.09
C ASN A 275 20.56 -6.85 6.76
N MET A 276 21.48 -5.98 6.36
CA MET A 276 21.38 -5.20 5.12
C MET A 276 21.68 -5.99 3.84
N SER A 277 22.09 -7.26 3.94
CA SER A 277 22.58 -8.03 2.79
C SER A 277 21.53 -8.17 1.70
N VAL A 278 20.30 -8.55 2.07
CA VAL A 278 19.23 -8.75 1.08
C VAL A 278 18.81 -7.43 0.47
N ALA A 279 18.63 -6.38 1.26
CA ALA A 279 18.30 -5.05 0.73
C ALA A 279 19.35 -4.58 -0.30
N ARG A 280 20.65 -4.78 -0.03
CA ARG A 280 21.72 -4.47 -0.99
C ARG A 280 21.66 -5.35 -2.24
N GLU A 281 21.45 -6.65 -2.09
CA GLU A 281 21.29 -7.57 -3.22
C GLU A 281 20.15 -7.13 -4.14
N LEU A 282 18.96 -6.84 -3.58
CA LEU A 282 17.80 -6.38 -4.33
C LEU A 282 18.10 -5.06 -5.07
N CYS A 283 18.75 -4.10 -4.40
CA CYS A 283 19.09 -2.82 -5.02
C CYS A 283 20.19 -2.93 -6.09
N PHE A 284 21.17 -3.83 -5.94
CA PHE A 284 22.28 -3.94 -6.89
C PHE A 284 21.96 -4.83 -8.10
N THR A 285 21.06 -5.80 -7.93
CA THR A 285 20.72 -6.75 -9.01
C THR A 285 19.47 -6.38 -9.77
N ALA A 286 18.64 -5.46 -9.24
CA ALA A 286 17.30 -5.16 -9.74
C ALA A 286 16.43 -6.40 -9.98
N ARG A 287 16.72 -7.53 -9.32
CA ARG A 287 15.95 -8.75 -9.52
C ARG A 287 14.54 -8.58 -8.98
N LYS A 288 13.60 -9.30 -9.58
CA LYS A 288 12.25 -9.43 -9.03
C LYS A 288 12.28 -10.34 -7.81
N PHE A 289 11.42 -10.05 -6.85
CA PHE A 289 11.09 -10.94 -5.74
C PHE A 289 9.58 -11.02 -5.58
N ASP A 290 9.07 -12.21 -5.29
CA ASP A 290 7.65 -12.51 -5.28
C ASP A 290 7.00 -12.18 -3.91
N ALA A 291 5.69 -12.36 -3.82
CA ALA A 291 4.92 -12.13 -2.60
C ALA A 291 5.39 -13.00 -1.41
N LYS A 292 5.85 -14.23 -1.68
CA LYS A 292 6.31 -15.16 -0.66
C LYS A 292 7.64 -14.68 -0.06
N GLU A 293 8.61 -14.35 -0.91
CA GLU A 293 9.88 -13.78 -0.48
C GLU A 293 9.65 -12.45 0.24
N ALA A 294 8.82 -11.55 -0.31
CA ALA A 294 8.48 -10.28 0.33
C ALA A 294 7.92 -10.46 1.75
N SER A 295 7.12 -11.50 1.98
CA SER A 295 6.59 -11.83 3.31
C SER A 295 7.68 -12.36 4.24
N GLN A 296 8.57 -13.22 3.74
CA GLN A 296 9.71 -13.75 4.51
C GLN A 296 10.71 -12.65 4.92
N LEU A 297 10.90 -11.66 4.07
CA LEU A 297 11.75 -10.49 4.36
C LEU A 297 11.09 -9.51 5.34
N GLY A 298 9.79 -9.66 5.63
CA GLY A 298 9.04 -8.73 6.47
C GLY A 298 8.59 -7.46 5.74
N LEU A 299 8.82 -7.36 4.42
CA LEU A 299 8.34 -6.25 3.61
C LEU A 299 6.81 -6.20 3.64
N VAL A 300 6.13 -7.32 3.46
CA VAL A 300 4.65 -7.37 3.54
C VAL A 300 4.19 -8.12 4.79
N SER A 301 3.10 -7.63 5.41
CA SER A 301 2.55 -8.19 6.64
C SER A 301 1.67 -9.42 6.41
N LYS A 302 0.94 -9.45 5.29
CA LYS A 302 0.10 -10.58 4.88
C LYS A 302 0.00 -10.64 3.35
N VAL A 303 -0.15 -11.87 2.85
CA VAL A 303 -0.38 -12.19 1.44
C VAL A 303 -1.80 -12.74 1.30
N PHE A 304 -2.49 -12.35 0.21
CA PHE A 304 -3.87 -12.73 -0.08
C PHE A 304 -4.00 -13.34 -1.49
N PRO A 305 -4.98 -14.22 -1.75
CA PRO A 305 -5.14 -14.83 -3.08
C PRO A 305 -5.39 -13.81 -4.21
N ASP A 306 -6.13 -12.74 -3.90
CA ASP A 306 -6.60 -11.77 -4.89
C ASP A 306 -6.73 -10.36 -4.31
N LYS A 307 -6.90 -9.37 -5.19
CA LYS A 307 -6.97 -7.95 -4.81
C LYS A 307 -8.18 -7.64 -3.93
N ASP A 308 -9.32 -8.27 -4.20
CA ASP A 308 -10.57 -7.96 -3.49
C ASP A 308 -10.52 -8.49 -2.05
N SER A 309 -9.99 -9.69 -1.85
CA SER A 309 -9.75 -10.24 -0.50
C SER A 309 -8.72 -9.41 0.28
N ALA A 310 -7.66 -8.94 -0.37
CA ALA A 310 -6.67 -8.04 0.24
C ALA A 310 -7.29 -6.69 0.66
N LEU A 311 -8.06 -6.06 -0.24
CA LEU A 311 -8.77 -4.80 0.03
C LEU A 311 -9.80 -4.96 1.14
N LYS A 312 -10.57 -6.05 1.13
CA LYS A 312 -11.54 -6.34 2.19
C LYS A 312 -10.87 -6.39 3.57
N ASN A 313 -9.77 -7.14 3.70
CA ASN A 313 -9.01 -7.18 4.95
C ASN A 313 -8.44 -5.80 5.32
N ALA A 314 -7.91 -5.04 4.35
CA ALA A 314 -7.36 -3.71 4.63
C ALA A 314 -8.43 -2.74 5.14
N LEU A 315 -9.63 -2.76 4.56
CA LEU A 315 -10.77 -1.95 4.99
C LEU A 315 -11.27 -2.36 6.38
N GLU A 316 -11.29 -3.66 6.68
CA GLU A 316 -11.69 -4.17 7.99
C GLU A 316 -10.67 -3.76 9.08
N VAL A 317 -9.37 -3.82 8.77
CA VAL A 317 -8.31 -3.30 9.65
C VAL A 317 -8.42 -1.78 9.81
N ALA A 318 -8.68 -1.05 8.72
CA ALA A 318 -8.84 0.41 8.76
C ALA A 318 -10.06 0.83 9.60
N GLU A 319 -11.19 0.11 9.49
CA GLU A 319 -12.39 0.34 10.32
C GLU A 319 -12.09 0.12 11.80
N ASN A 320 -11.33 -0.95 12.12
CA ASN A 320 -10.90 -1.21 13.49
C ASN A 320 -9.99 -0.13 14.06
N ILE A 321 -9.09 0.44 13.26
CA ILE A 321 -8.22 1.56 13.66
C ILE A 321 -9.06 2.84 13.81
N ALA A 322 -9.93 3.14 12.84
CA ALA A 322 -10.80 4.32 12.86
C ALA A 322 -11.76 4.34 14.06
N ALA A 323 -12.19 3.17 14.55
CA ALA A 323 -13.03 3.03 15.74
C ALA A 323 -12.28 3.32 17.06
N LYS A 324 -10.95 3.34 17.06
CA LYS A 324 -10.17 3.75 18.23
C LYS A 324 -10.22 5.27 18.30
N VAL A 325 -11.10 5.77 19.17
CA VAL A 325 -11.18 7.20 19.50
C VAL A 325 -9.81 7.61 20.06
N LEU A 326 -9.16 8.55 19.38
CA LEU A 326 -8.03 9.32 19.92
C LEU A 326 -8.56 10.39 20.87
#